data_AF-B1HRB3-F1
#
_entry.id   AF-B1HRB3-F1
#
_cell.length_a   1.000
_cell.length_b   1.000
_cell.length_c   1.000
_cell.angle_alpha   90.00
_cell.angle_beta   90.00
_cell.angle_gamma   90.00
#
_symmetry.space_group_name_H-M   'P 1'
#
loop_
_entity.id
_entity.type
_entity.pdbx_description
1 polymer ?
#
loop_
_entity_poly.entity_id
_entity_poly.type
_entity_poly.pdbx_seq_one_letter_code
_entity_poly.pdbx_strand_id
1 'polypeptide(L)'
;MSAEEILLFDATLHGYNALFCDDYTEEHRSNRPLQQYNMPATEVVLSFFYNIDYDEEADDYEVDKQGNVQLMNGKITDWETVKRNGYDAFIFYYKKEDGTLLAFAQEELA
;
A
#
# COMPACT_ATOMS: atom_id res chain seq x y z
N MET A 1 2.16 13.88 28.31
CA MET A 1 1.21 13.36 27.32
C MET A 1 2.01 12.51 26.35
N SER A 2 1.67 11.25 26.13
CA SER A 2 2.31 10.48 25.05
C SER A 2 1.77 11.01 23.73
N ALA A 3 2.66 11.36 22.80
CA ALA A 3 2.24 11.62 21.43
C ALA A 3 1.65 10.32 20.85
N GLU A 4 0.55 10.43 20.12
CA GLU A 4 -0.01 9.31 19.36
C GLU A 4 0.84 9.09 18.11
N GLU A 5 1.17 7.84 17.82
CA GLU A 5 1.89 7.45 16.62
C GLU A 5 0.93 6.69 15.68
N ILE A 6 0.95 7.05 14.41
CA ILE A 6 0.10 6.46 13.37
C ILE A 6 1.00 5.87 12.29
N LEU A 7 0.76 4.60 11.93
CA LEU A 7 1.42 3.97 10.78
C LEU A 7 0.76 4.48 9.50
N LEU A 8 1.52 5.15 8.63
CA LEU A 8 1.00 5.68 7.37
C LEU A 8 0.91 4.62 6.27
N PHE A 9 1.95 3.77 6.14
CA PHE A 9 2.05 2.77 5.10
C PHE A 9 2.91 1.58 5.53
N ASP A 10 2.59 0.41 5.00
CA ASP A 10 3.32 -0.84 5.24
C ASP A 10 3.51 -1.59 3.91
N ALA A 11 4.71 -1.44 3.34
CA ALA A 11 5.11 -2.07 2.09
C ALA A 11 5.15 -3.60 2.15
N THR A 12 5.06 -4.20 3.35
CA THR A 12 5.04 -5.66 3.50
C THR A 12 3.64 -6.28 3.39
N LEU A 13 2.61 -5.42 3.23
CA LEU A 13 1.20 -5.79 3.24
C LEU A 13 0.39 -5.21 2.08
N HIS A 14 0.78 -4.08 1.51
CA HIS A 14 0.01 -3.37 0.49
C HIS A 14 0.88 -2.98 -0.72
N GLY A 15 0.23 -2.75 -1.85
CA GLY A 15 0.88 -2.53 -3.14
C GLY A 15 1.09 -3.83 -3.91
N TYR A 16 1.16 -3.73 -5.24
CA TYR A 16 1.26 -4.88 -6.13
C TYR A 16 2.40 -5.86 -5.72
N ASN A 17 3.61 -5.34 -5.48
CA ASN A 17 4.76 -6.14 -5.05
C ASN A 17 4.46 -6.95 -3.78
N ALA A 18 3.86 -6.35 -2.76
CA ALA A 18 3.54 -7.05 -1.50
C ALA A 18 2.45 -8.12 -1.66
N LEU A 19 1.55 -7.94 -2.63
CA LEU A 19 0.47 -8.87 -2.92
C LEU A 19 0.95 -10.07 -3.75
N PHE A 20 1.84 -9.85 -4.72
CA PHE A 20 2.14 -10.83 -5.77
C PHE A 20 3.61 -11.13 -6.04
N CYS A 21 4.55 -10.29 -5.63
CA CYS A 21 5.97 -10.44 -6.00
C CYS A 21 6.88 -10.78 -4.82
N ASP A 22 6.71 -10.09 -3.70
CA ASP A 22 7.62 -10.16 -2.56
C ASP A 22 7.09 -11.11 -1.48
N ASP A 23 7.96 -11.99 -1.01
CA ASP A 23 7.69 -12.87 0.12
C ASP A 23 8.23 -12.28 1.44
N TYR A 24 7.32 -11.64 2.20
CA TYR A 24 7.63 -11.10 3.53
C TYR A 24 7.27 -12.11 4.63
N THR A 25 8.31 -12.68 5.26
CA THR A 25 8.17 -13.51 6.45
C THR A 25 7.67 -12.72 7.67
N GLU A 26 7.19 -13.42 8.70
CA GLU A 26 6.85 -12.78 9.98
C GLU A 26 8.05 -12.08 10.62
N GLU A 27 9.27 -12.58 10.40
CA GLU A 27 10.50 -11.95 10.89
C GLU A 27 10.78 -10.63 10.17
N HIS A 28 10.60 -10.59 8.84
CA HIS A 28 10.69 -9.33 8.08
C HIS A 28 9.70 -8.30 8.61
N ARG A 29 8.45 -8.72 8.86
CA ARG A 29 7.42 -7.82 9.38
C ARG A 29 7.74 -7.33 10.79
N SER A 30 8.16 -8.22 11.68
CA SER A 30 8.43 -7.87 13.08
C SER A 30 9.61 -6.91 13.25
N ASN A 31 10.55 -6.90 12.29
CA ASN A 31 11.77 -6.09 12.33
C ASN A 31 11.84 -5.03 11.23
N ARG A 32 10.73 -4.77 10.51
CA ARG A 32 10.72 -3.82 9.40
C ARG A 32 11.12 -2.43 9.87
N PRO A 33 12.03 -1.74 9.16
CA PRO A 33 12.44 -0.40 9.53
C PRO A 33 11.25 0.56 9.39
N LEU A 34 11.05 1.41 10.40
CA LEU A 34 10.07 2.50 10.33
C LEU A 34 10.80 3.81 10.06
N GLN A 35 10.37 4.52 9.03
CA GLN A 35 10.77 5.90 8.82
C GLN A 35 9.82 6.82 9.57
N GLN A 36 10.31 7.46 10.63
CA GLN A 36 9.52 8.39 11.43
C GLN A 36 9.53 9.78 10.80
N TYR A 37 8.34 10.36 10.62
CA TYR A 37 8.16 11.73 10.20
C TYR A 37 7.68 12.59 11.37
N ASN A 38 8.59 13.39 11.92
CA ASN A 38 8.29 14.31 13.02
C ASN A 38 7.64 15.59 12.47
N MET A 39 6.36 15.48 12.14
CA MET A 39 5.58 16.58 11.57
C MET A 39 4.79 17.33 12.64
N PRO A 40 4.59 18.66 12.50
CA PRO A 40 3.57 19.35 13.29
C PRO A 40 2.18 18.81 12.94
N ALA A 41 1.17 19.13 13.75
CA ALA A 41 -0.21 18.81 13.41
C ALA A 41 -0.56 19.39 12.03
N THR A 42 -0.79 18.51 11.05
CA THR A 42 -0.97 18.87 9.64
C THR A 42 -1.97 17.93 8.98
N GLU A 43 -2.61 18.39 7.89
CA GLU A 43 -3.43 17.53 7.04
C GLU A 43 -2.48 16.76 6.10
N VAL A 44 -2.51 15.42 6.21
CA VAL A 44 -1.78 14.52 5.32
C VAL A 44 -2.75 14.05 4.23
N VAL A 45 -2.33 14.19 2.97
CA VAL A 45 -3.08 13.70 1.80
C VAL A 45 -2.32 12.53 1.20
N LEU A 46 -3.02 11.43 0.96
CA LEU A 46 -2.49 10.23 0.30
C LEU A 46 -3.13 10.09 -1.08
N SER A 47 -2.32 9.86 -2.09
CA SER A 47 -2.77 9.49 -3.44
C SER A 47 -2.21 8.13 -3.82
N PHE A 48 -3.08 7.25 -4.30
CA PHE A 48 -2.72 5.95 -4.88
C PHE A 48 -2.80 6.03 -6.40
N PHE A 49 -1.93 5.29 -7.07
CA PHE A 49 -1.92 5.15 -8.52
C PHE A 49 -2.23 3.71 -8.90
N TYR A 50 -3.01 3.54 -9.96
CA TYR A 50 -3.49 2.24 -10.44
C TYR A 50 -3.30 2.21 -11.96
N ASN A 51 -2.07 2.02 -12.42
CA ASN A 51 -1.79 1.87 -13.85
C ASN A 51 -1.86 0.40 -14.30
N ILE A 52 -1.91 -0.55 -13.36
CA ILE A 52 -2.23 -1.96 -13.62
C ILE A 52 -3.70 -2.08 -13.99
N ASP A 53 -4.01 -2.60 -15.17
CA ASP A 53 -5.38 -2.87 -15.59
C ASP A 53 -5.80 -4.27 -15.15
N TYR A 54 -6.22 -4.39 -13.89
CA TYR A 54 -6.69 -5.66 -13.34
C TYR A 54 -7.90 -6.27 -14.06
N ASP A 55 -8.69 -5.48 -14.79
CA ASP A 55 -9.84 -6.01 -15.53
C ASP A 55 -9.40 -6.63 -16.86
N GLU A 56 -8.41 -6.04 -17.53
CA GLU A 56 -7.78 -6.61 -18.74
C GLU A 56 -6.82 -7.76 -18.41
N GLU A 57 -6.08 -7.66 -17.32
CA GLU A 57 -5.06 -8.64 -16.89
C GLU A 57 -5.62 -9.75 -15.97
N ALA A 58 -6.92 -9.83 -15.74
CA ALA A 58 -7.52 -10.78 -14.79
C ALA A 58 -7.13 -12.25 -15.04
N ASP A 59 -6.92 -12.62 -16.30
CA ASP A 59 -6.52 -13.97 -16.73
C ASP A 59 -5.08 -14.34 -16.33
N ASP A 60 -4.24 -13.36 -15.95
CA ASP A 60 -2.88 -13.58 -15.44
C ASP A 60 -2.87 -13.99 -13.95
N TYR A 61 -4.02 -13.92 -13.27
CA TYR A 61 -4.15 -14.24 -11.85
C TYR A 61 -4.97 -15.50 -11.64
N GLU A 62 -4.59 -16.30 -10.63
CA GLU A 62 -5.36 -17.48 -10.23
C GLU A 62 -6.58 -17.08 -9.39
N VAL A 63 -7.63 -16.59 -10.06
CA VAL A 63 -8.92 -16.26 -9.44
C VAL A 63 -9.81 -17.51 -9.40
N ASP A 64 -10.22 -17.93 -8.20
CA ASP A 64 -11.10 -19.08 -8.03
C ASP A 64 -12.54 -18.81 -8.49
N LYS A 65 -13.37 -19.86 -8.52
CA LYS A 65 -14.79 -19.76 -8.94
C LYS A 65 -15.65 -18.90 -8.00
N GLN A 66 -15.16 -18.57 -6.81
CA GLN A 66 -15.81 -17.71 -5.83
C GLN A 66 -15.29 -16.26 -5.92
N GLY A 67 -14.34 -15.97 -6.82
CA GLY A 67 -13.73 -14.66 -6.99
C GLY A 67 -12.64 -14.36 -5.97
N ASN A 68 -12.02 -15.37 -5.37
CA ASN A 68 -10.90 -15.18 -4.44
C ASN A 68 -9.56 -15.48 -5.09
N VAL A 69 -8.52 -14.86 -4.54
CA VAL A 69 -7.12 -15.02 -4.94
C VAL A 69 -6.29 -15.32 -3.70
N GLN A 70 -5.33 -16.23 -3.84
CA GLN A 70 -4.30 -16.46 -2.85
C GLN A 70 -3.13 -15.50 -3.11
N LEU A 71 -2.81 -14.67 -2.11
CA LEU A 71 -1.70 -13.71 -2.14
C LEU A 71 -0.36 -14.40 -1.85
N MET A 72 0.74 -13.70 -2.13
CA MET A 72 2.10 -14.18 -1.88
C MET A 72 2.35 -14.59 -0.43
N ASN A 73 1.71 -13.90 0.52
CA ASN A 73 1.80 -14.22 1.95
C ASN A 73 0.89 -15.39 2.40
N GLY A 74 0.24 -16.09 1.46
CA GLY A 74 -0.65 -17.23 1.71
C GLY A 74 -2.07 -16.87 2.16
N LYS A 75 -2.40 -15.58 2.35
CA LYS A 75 -3.78 -15.16 2.65
C LYS A 75 -4.65 -15.28 1.40
N ILE A 76 -5.93 -15.60 1.62
CA ILE A 76 -6.95 -15.59 0.57
C ILE A 76 -7.81 -14.33 0.74
N THR A 77 -8.06 -13.62 -0.36
CA THR A 77 -8.88 -12.42 -0.38
C THR A 77 -9.71 -12.34 -1.66
N ASP A 78 -10.81 -11.59 -1.66
CA ASP A 78 -11.61 -11.36 -2.86
C ASP A 78 -10.92 -10.44 -3.88
N TRP A 79 -11.28 -10.59 -5.16
CA TRP A 79 -10.69 -9.86 -6.28
C TRP A 79 -10.82 -8.33 -6.17
N GLU A 80 -11.93 -7.84 -5.62
CA GLU A 80 -12.12 -6.39 -5.43
C GLU A 80 -11.20 -5.83 -4.34
N THR A 81 -10.87 -6.63 -3.33
CA THR A 81 -9.83 -6.29 -2.35
C THR A 81 -8.43 -6.29 -2.97
N VAL A 82 -8.13 -7.17 -3.93
CA VAL A 82 -6.89 -7.11 -4.71
C VAL A 82 -6.82 -5.77 -5.44
N LYS A 83 -7.83 -5.43 -6.26
CA LYS A 83 -7.85 -4.18 -7.03
C LYS A 83 -7.68 -2.95 -6.15
N ARG A 84 -8.28 -2.94 -4.96
CA ARG A 84 -8.19 -1.82 -4.01
C ARG A 84 -6.82 -1.70 -3.35
N ASN A 85 -6.14 -2.81 -3.08
CA ASN A 85 -4.91 -2.81 -2.30
C ASN A 85 -3.65 -3.00 -3.17
N GLY A 86 -3.81 -3.36 -4.43
CA GLY A 86 -2.77 -3.62 -5.42
C GLY A 86 -2.44 -2.40 -6.29
N TYR A 87 -2.45 -1.20 -5.71
CA TYR A 87 -1.89 -0.03 -6.40
C TYR A 87 -0.41 -0.23 -6.71
N ASP A 88 0.05 0.39 -7.78
CA ASP A 88 1.44 0.32 -8.23
C ASP A 88 2.30 1.47 -7.73
N ALA A 89 1.71 2.53 -7.19
CA ALA A 89 2.46 3.58 -6.51
C ALA A 89 1.60 4.34 -5.50
N PHE A 90 2.27 5.06 -4.61
CA PHE A 90 1.61 6.08 -3.78
C PHE A 90 2.49 7.31 -3.61
N ILE A 91 1.84 8.42 -3.24
CA ILE A 91 2.52 9.63 -2.74
C ILE A 91 1.76 10.17 -1.54
N PHE A 92 2.50 10.46 -0.46
CA PHE A 92 2.03 11.25 0.67
C PHE A 92 2.46 12.72 0.55
N TYR A 93 1.52 13.59 0.83
CA TYR A 93 1.70 15.04 0.84
C TYR A 93 1.37 15.62 2.20
N TYR A 94 2.09 16.67 2.58
CA TYR A 94 1.57 17.64 3.54
C TYR A 94 0.83 18.73 2.78
N LYS A 95 -0.36 19.08 3.28
CA LYS A 95 -1.15 20.18 2.72
C LYS A 95 -0.87 21.45 3.49
N LYS A 96 -0.37 22.46 2.78
CA LYS A 96 -0.19 23.82 3.31
C LYS A 96 -1.53 24.53 3.49
N GLU A 97 -1.53 25.61 4.27
CA GLU A 97 -2.70 26.47 4.47
C GLU A 97 -3.25 27.05 3.17
N ASP A 98 -2.38 27.32 2.19
CA ASP A 98 -2.76 27.81 0.85
C ASP A 98 -3.28 26.71 -0.09
N GLY A 99 -3.39 25.46 0.40
CA GLY A 99 -3.84 24.30 -0.36
C GLY A 99 -2.75 23.61 -1.18
N THR A 100 -1.51 24.14 -1.19
CA THR A 100 -0.40 23.51 -1.89
C THR A 100 -0.07 22.15 -1.26
N LEU A 101 0.02 21.12 -2.10
CA LEU A 101 0.47 19.79 -1.71
C LEU A 101 1.98 19.67 -1.94
N LEU A 102 2.70 19.23 -0.92
CA LEU A 102 4.14 19.01 -1.01
C LEU A 102 4.47 17.58 -0.57
N ALA A 103 5.04 16.82 -1.50
CA ALA A 103 5.35 15.42 -1.30
C ALA A 103 6.45 15.26 -0.26
N PHE A 104 6.30 14.27 0.63
CA PHE A 104 7.33 13.92 1.61
C PHE A 104 7.70 12.43 1.61
N ALA A 105 6.86 11.58 1.01
CA ALA A 105 7.11 10.16 0.83
C ALA A 105 6.42 9.69 -0.45
N GLN A 106 7.10 8.85 -1.23
CA GLN A 106 6.57 8.22 -2.43
C GLN A 106 7.29 6.91 -2.70
N GLU A 107 6.61 5.97 -3.33
CA GLU A 107 7.20 4.69 -3.71
C GLU A 107 6.45 4.10 -4.92
N GLU A 108 7.22 3.47 -5.82
CA GLU A 108 6.72 2.60 -6.88
C GLU A 108 6.75 1.16 -6.35
N LEU A 109 5.70 0.40 -6.64
CA LEU A 109 5.34 -0.87 -6.03
C LEU A 109 4.98 -1.93 -7.08
N ALA A 110 5.34 -1.73 -8.36
CA ALA A 110 5.23 -2.69 -9.46
C ALA A 110 6.37 -2.52 -10.47
#